data_AF-A0A2S6T737-F1
#
_entry.id   AF-A0A2S6T737-F1
#
_cell.length_a   1.000
_cell.length_b   1.000
_cell.length_c   1.000
_cell.angle_alpha   90.00
_cell.angle_beta   90.00
_cell.angle_gamma   90.00
#
_symmetry.space_group_name_H-M   'P 1'
#
loop_
_entity.id
_entity.type
_entity.pdbx_description
1 polymer ?
#
loop_
_entity_poly.entity_id
_entity_poly.type
_entity_poly.pdbx_seq_one_letter_code
_entity_poly.pdbx_strand_id
1 'polypeptide(L)' 'IGTEWNEFRALNFTKIKEKIKDAIIFDLRNIYRSAELEELGFSYYGIGK' A
#
# COMPACT_ATOMS: atom_id res chain seq x y z
N ILE A 1 -3.90 -6.06 1.72
CA ILE A 1 -4.81 -6.19 0.56
C ILE A 1 -4.93 -7.66 0.24
N GLY A 2 -6.15 -8.20 0.33
CA GLY A 2 -6.42 -9.64 0.11
C GLY A 2 -7.21 -9.94 -1.15
N THR A 3 -7.73 -8.92 -1.85
CA THR A 3 -8.59 -9.06 -3.03
C THR A 3 -8.22 -7.99 -4.07
N GLU A 4 -8.43 -8.30 -5.35
CA GLU A 4 -8.01 -7.48 -6.51
C GLU A 4 -9.06 -6.48 -7.00
N TRP A 5 -10.05 -6.13 -6.17
CA TRP A 5 -11.08 -5.15 -6.51
C TRP A 5 -10.46 -3.81 -6.93
N ASN A 6 -11.02 -3.22 -7.99
CA ASN A 6 -10.47 -2.02 -8.64
C ASN A 6 -10.45 -0.81 -7.70
N GLU A 7 -11.36 -0.77 -6.73
CA GLU A 7 -11.48 0.25 -5.70
C GLU A 7 -10.20 0.39 -4.87
N PHE A 8 -9.43 -0.68 -4.71
CA PHE A 8 -8.15 -0.63 -4.00
C PHE A 8 -7.03 -0.02 -4.86
N ARG A 9 -7.11 -0.06 -6.20
CA ARG A 9 -6.01 0.39 -7.06
C ARG A 9 -5.76 1.90 -7.03
N ALA A 10 -6.76 2.70 -6.64
CA ALA A 10 -6.70 4.16 -6.65
C ALA A 10 -6.88 4.78 -5.25
N LEU A 11 -6.42 4.11 -4.20
CA LEU A 11 -6.45 4.67 -2.84
C LEU A 11 -5.55 5.90 -2.71
N ASN A 12 -6.00 6.89 -1.94
CA ASN A 12 -5.20 8.05 -1.59
C ASN A 12 -4.34 7.75 -0.35
N PHE A 13 -3.10 7.32 -0.59
CA PHE A 13 -2.16 6.95 0.47
C PHE A 13 -1.72 8.11 1.36
N THR A 14 -1.66 9.33 0.83
CA THR A 14 -1.37 10.53 1.63
C THR A 14 -2.41 10.72 2.74
N LYS A 15 -3.70 10.63 2.39
CA LYS A 15 -4.81 10.72 3.35
C LYS A 15 -4.84 9.56 4.34
N ILE A 16 -4.43 8.37 3.91
CA ILE A 16 -4.34 7.20 4.79
C ILE A 16 -3.24 7.41 5.83
N LYS A 17 -2.07 7.92 5.42
CA LYS A 17 -0.94 8.18 6.31
C LYS A 17 -1.28 9.10 7.48
N GLU A 18 -2.14 10.09 7.26
CA GLU A 18 -2.62 11.01 8.31
C GLU A 18 -3.50 10.33 9.38
N LYS A 19 -4.04 9.15 9.10
CA LYS A 19 -5.05 8.48 9.93
C LYS A 19 -4.55 7.21 10.62
N ILE A 20 -3.33 6.79 10.32
CA ILE A 20 -2.75 5.55 10.86
C ILE A 20 -1.57 5.86 11.76
N LYS A 21 -1.34 4.97 12.73
CA LYS A 21 -0.20 5.09 13.65
C LYS A 21 1.12 4.67 12.99
N ASP A 22 1.07 3.56 12.25
CA ASP A 22 2.24 2.95 11.62
C ASP A 22 1.97 2.81 10.12
N ALA A 23 2.88 3.33 9.30
CA ALA A 23 2.76 3.34 7.84
C ALA A 23 3.23 2.02 7.23
N ILE A 24 2.51 0.92 7.48
CA ILE A 24 2.85 -0.43 6.99
C ILE A 24 1.76 -0.95 6.04
N ILE A 25 2.15 -1.45 4.87
CA ILE A 25 1.26 -2.05 3.88
C ILE A 25 1.67 -3.48 3.59
N PHE A 26 0.73 -4.40 3.76
CA PHE A 26 0.85 -5.78 3.29
C PHE A 26 -0.05 -5.96 2.06
N ASP A 27 0.53 -6.27 0.91
CA ASP A 27 -0.17 -6.47 -0.35
C ASP A 27 0.02 -7.90 -0.88
N LEU A 28 -1.01 -8.73 -0.73
CA LEU A 28 -0.99 -10.13 -1.18
C LEU A 28 -1.30 -10.27 -2.68
N ARG A 29 -1.53 -9.16 -3.37
CA ARG A 29 -1.93 -9.11 -4.79
C ARG A 29 -0.93 -8.34 -5.65
N ASN A 30 0.07 -7.71 -5.04
CA ASN A 30 1.10 -6.89 -5.71
C ASN A 30 0.47 -5.86 -6.68
N ILE A 31 -0.62 -5.21 -6.27
CA ILE A 31 -1.32 -4.21 -7.08
C ILE A 31 -0.67 -2.82 -7.00
N TYR A 32 0.22 -2.59 -6.04
CA TYR A 32 0.98 -1.34 -5.92
C TYR A 32 2.45 -1.50 -6.24
N ARG A 33 3.08 -0.37 -6.58
CA ARG A 33 4.53 -0.28 -6.76
C ARG A 33 5.18 0.06 -5.42
N SER A 34 6.14 -0.75 -5.01
CA SER A 34 6.83 -0.60 -3.72
C SER A 34 7.54 0.75 -3.61
N ALA A 35 8.25 1.17 -4.68
CA ALA A 35 8.97 2.45 -4.69
C ALA A 35 8.06 3.66 -4.43
N GLU A 36 6.87 3.70 -5.04
CA GLU A 36 5.92 4.81 -4.84
C GLU A 36 5.43 4.88 -3.39
N LEU A 37 5.21 3.73 -2.74
CA LEU A 37 4.79 3.67 -1.35
C LEU A 37 5.94 3.96 -0.38
N GLU A 38 7.15 3.51 -0.69
CA GLU A 38 8.37 3.78 0.09
C GLU A 38 8.74 5.27 0.06
N GLU A 39 8.64 5.93 -1.10
CA GLU A 39 8.81 7.38 -1.24
C GLU A 39 7.79 8.17 -0.39
N LEU A 40 6.56 7.64 -0.29
CA LEU A 40 5.54 8.17 0.60
C LEU A 40 5.78 7.83 2.09
N GLY A 41 6.84 7.08 2.41
CA GLY A 41 7.25 6.70 3.76
C GLY A 41 6.48 5.52 4.34
N PHE A 42 5.91 4.66 3.49
CA PHE A 42 5.34 3.39 3.90
C PHE A 42 6.39 2.26 3.84
N SER A 43 6.35 1.37 4.81
CA SER A 43 6.98 0.05 4.69
C SER A 43 6.05 -0.87 3.90
N TYR A 44 6.49 -1.31 2.73
CA TYR A 44 5.69 -2.14 1.83
C TYR A 44 6.17 -3.60 1.82
N TYR A 45 5.24 -4.53 1.98
CA TYR A 45 5.48 -5.96 1.92
C TYR A 45 4.55 -6.60 0.88
N GLY A 46 5.14 -7.04 -0.23
CA GLY A 46 4.46 -7.81 -1.27
C GLY A 46 4.76 -9.31 -1.13
N ILE A 47 3.95 -10.16 -1.76
CA ILE A 47 4.27 -11.59 -1.87
C ILE A 47 5.28 -11.82 -2.99
N GLY A 48 6.30 -12.65 -2.74
CA GLY A 48 7.29 -13.07 -3.74
C GLY A 48 8.28 -11.97 -4.14
N LYS A 49 8.45 -10.96 -3.27
CA LYS A 49 9.46 -9.91 -3.36
C LYS A 49 10.48 -10.06 -2.25
#